data_AF-A0A3C1P1Y1-F1
#
_entry.id   AF-A0A3C1P1Y1-F1
#
_cell.length_a   1.000
_cell.length_b   1.000
_cell.length_c   1.000
_cell.angle_alpha   90.00
_cell.angle_beta   90.00
_cell.angle_gamma   90.00
#
_symmetry.space_group_name_H-M   'P 1'
#
loop_
_entity.id
_entity.type
_entity.pdbx_description
1 polymer ?
#
loop_
_entity_poly.entity_id
_entity_poly.type
_entity_poly.pdbx_seq_one_letter_code
_entity_poly.pdbx_strand_id
1 'polypeptide(L)' 'VAIELGFDEALANSIDATSDRDWVAEFLFAAAMIGVHLSRMGEEVILMASREFGWARLHDSWSTGSSIMPQKK' A
#
# COMPACT_ATOMS: atom_id res chain seq x y z
N VAL A 1 9.69 1.50 34.08
CA VAL A 1 9.36 2.31 32.89
C VAL A 1 9.23 1.48 31.61
N ALA A 2 10.26 0.87 31.02
CA ALA A 2 10.12 0.14 29.73
C ALA A 2 8.98 -0.92 29.74
N ILE A 3 8.99 -1.83 30.72
CA ILE A 3 7.93 -2.84 30.90
C ILE A 3 6.55 -2.21 31.17
N GLU A 4 6.49 -1.12 31.94
CA GLU A 4 5.24 -0.42 32.24
C GLU A 4 4.61 0.21 30.97
N LEU A 5 5.44 0.49 29.96
CA LEU A 5 5.04 1.01 28.65
C LEU A 5 4.81 -0.10 27.60
N GLY A 6 5.04 -1.37 27.95
CA GLY A 6 4.87 -2.51 27.04
C GLY A 6 6.03 -2.76 26.08
N PHE A 7 7.20 -2.16 26.32
CA PHE A 7 8.43 -2.51 25.61
C PHE A 7 9.14 -3.68 26.30
N ASP A 8 9.84 -4.51 25.54
CA ASP A 8 10.57 -5.66 26.06
C ASP A 8 11.77 -5.25 26.93
N GLU A 9 12.50 -4.19 26.54
CA GLU A 9 13.65 -3.67 27.28
C GLU A 9 13.89 -2.17 27.04
N ALA A 10 14.78 -1.59 27.84
CA ALA A 10 15.26 -0.22 27.63
C ALA A 10 16.49 -0.21 26.72
N LEU A 11 16.59 0.78 25.84
CA LEU A 11 17.75 0.95 24.96
C LEU A 11 19.03 1.22 25.76
N ALA A 12 20.13 0.59 25.34
CA ALA A 12 21.39 0.61 26.06
C ALA A 12 22.20 1.93 25.90
N ASN A 13 21.90 2.74 24.88
CA ASN A 13 22.63 3.96 24.56
C ASN A 13 21.66 5.13 24.39
N SER A 14 21.85 6.21 25.17
CA SER A 14 20.93 7.36 25.17
C SER A 14 21.05 8.25 23.93
N ILE A 15 22.23 8.33 23.32
CA ILE A 15 22.43 9.08 22.07
C ILE A 15 21.66 8.36 20.96
N ASP A 16 21.88 7.05 20.83
CA ASP A 16 21.18 6.21 19.87
C ASP A 16 19.66 6.27 20.07
N ALA A 17 19.18 6.07 21.30
CA ALA A 17 17.75 6.08 21.63
C ALA A 17 17.02 7.39 21.28
N THR A 18 17.73 8.51 21.24
CA THR A 18 17.12 9.81 20.91
C THR A 18 17.27 10.18 19.44
N SER A 19 18.31 9.68 18.76
CA SER A 19 18.54 9.94 17.33
C SER A 19 17.99 8.89 16.37
N ASP A 20 17.81 7.64 16.81
CA ASP A 20 17.44 6.51 15.94
C ASP A 20 16.06 6.67 15.29
N ARG A 21 15.98 6.39 13.98
CA ARG A 21 14.76 6.38 13.17
C ARG A 21 14.70 5.18 12.23
N ASP A 22 15.55 4.17 12.42
CA ASP A 22 15.67 3.02 11.54
C ASP A 22 14.35 2.24 11.46
N TRP A 23 13.62 2.12 12.57
CA TRP A 23 12.29 1.51 12.59
C TRP A 23 11.28 2.22 11.67
N VAL A 24 11.38 3.55 11.52
CA VAL A 24 10.54 4.31 10.59
C VAL A 24 10.97 4.02 9.15
N ALA A 25 12.27 3.98 8.88
CA ALA A 25 12.80 3.64 7.57
C ALA A 25 12.39 2.22 7.13
N GLU A 26 12.46 1.25 8.05
CA GLU A 26 12.02 -0.13 7.81
C GLU A 26 10.50 -0.21 7.57
N PHE A 27 9.71 0.50 8.38
CA PHE A 27 8.26 0.59 8.17
C PHE A 27 7.94 1.17 6.78
N LEU A 28 8.62 2.25 6.38
CA LEU A 28 8.44 2.87 5.07
C LEU A 28 8.85 1.94 3.93
N PHE A 29 9.93 1.17 4.11
CA PHE A 29 10.32 0.15 3.15
C PHE A 29 9.22 -0.91 3.00
N ALA A 30 8.70 -1.46 4.10
CA ALA A 30 7.63 -2.44 4.07
C ALA A 30 6.35 -1.87 3.40
N ALA A 31 5.97 -0.64 3.75
CA ALA A 31 4.83 0.05 3.15
C ALA A 31 5.02 0.30 1.64
N ALA A 32 6.23 0.69 1.21
CA ALA A 32 6.55 0.87 -0.20
C ALA A 32 6.46 -0.45 -0.97
N MET A 33 6.96 -1.56 -0.39
CA MET A 33 6.86 -2.89 -1.00
C MET A 33 5.40 -3.35 -1.13
N ILE A 34 4.56 -3.09 -0.14
CA ILE A 34 3.10 -3.30 -0.26
C ILE A 34 2.55 -2.48 -1.43
N GLY A 35 2.93 -1.21 -1.55
CA GLY A 35 2.55 -0.35 -2.68
C GLY A 35 2.96 -0.92 -4.04
N VAL A 36 4.18 -1.45 -4.16
CA VAL A 36 4.67 -2.11 -5.39
C VAL A 36 3.87 -3.38 -5.70
N HIS A 37 3.51 -4.17 -4.69
CA HIS A 37 2.71 -5.38 -4.91
C HIS A 37 1.30 -5.01 -5.37
N LEU A 38 0.68 -4.01 -4.75
CA LEU A 38 -0.64 -3.50 -5.13
C LEU A 38 -0.63 -2.86 -6.52
N SER A 39 0.45 -2.17 -6.91
CA SER A 39 0.54 -1.56 -8.24
C SER A 39 0.55 -2.61 -9.35
N ARG A 40 1.22 -3.74 -9.14
CA ARG A 40 1.23 -4.86 -10.09
C ARG A 40 -0.15 -5.49 -10.22
N MET A 41 -0.84 -5.71 -9.10
CA MET A 41 -2.23 -6.20 -9.12
C MET A 41 -3.15 -5.19 -9.82
N GLY A 42 -2.95 -3.89 -9.59
CA GLY A 42 -3.70 -2.84 -10.28
C GLY A 42 -3.49 -2.86 -11.80
N GLU A 43 -2.26 -3.06 -12.27
CA GLU A 43 -1.94 -3.18 -13.69
C GLU A 43 -2.62 -4.39 -14.34
N GLU A 44 -2.63 -5.53 -13.66
CA GLU A 44 -3.37 -6.71 -14.13
C GLU A 44 -4.86 -6.40 -14.27
N VAL A 45 -5.47 -5.71 -13.30
CA VAL A 45 -6.88 -5.29 -13.37
C VAL A 45 -7.13 -4.34 -14.54
N ILE A 46 -6.24 -3.37 -14.77
CA ILE A 46 -6.33 -2.44 -15.91
C ILE A 46 -6.29 -3.19 -17.23
N LEU A 47 -5.33 -4.11 -17.40
CA LEU A 47 -5.20 -4.91 -18.61
C LEU A 47 -6.42 -5.79 -18.85
N MET A 48 -6.86 -6.52 -17.81
CA MET A 48 -8.04 -7.40 -17.90
C MET A 48 -9.32 -6.64 -18.25
N ALA A 49 -9.49 -5.41 -17.74
CA ALA A 49 -10.66 -4.57 -17.98
C ALA A 49 -10.61 -3.74 -19.27
N SER A 50 -9.46 -3.71 -19.95
CA SER A 50 -9.31 -3.01 -21.23
C SER A 50 -10.28 -3.53 -22.30
N ARG A 51 -10.57 -2.70 -23.31
CA ARG A 51 -11.51 -3.08 -24.38
C ARG A 51 -10.94 -4.18 -25.27
N GLU A 52 -9.63 -4.17 -25.47
CA GLU A 52 -8.88 -5.10 -26.32
C GLU A 52 -8.88 -6.51 -25.73
N PHE A 53 -8.73 -6.63 -24.41
CA PHE A 53 -8.74 -7.91 -23.71
C PHE A 53 -10.16 -8.33 -23.28
N GLY A 54 -10.89 -7.44 -22.59
CA GLY A 54 -12.28 -7.67 -22.19
C GLY A 54 -12.50 -8.87 -21.27
N TRP A 55 -11.50 -9.27 -20.49
CA TRP A 55 -11.54 -10.44 -19.61
C TRP A 55 -12.27 -10.18 -18.30
N ALA A 56 -12.31 -8.93 -17.85
CA ALA A 56 -13.03 -8.51 -16.65
C ALA A 56 -13.92 -7.30 -16.93
N ARG A 57 -15.01 -7.18 -16.18
CA ARG A 57 -15.84 -5.97 -16.15
C ARG A 57 -15.94 -5.48 -14.71
N LEU A 58 -15.50 -4.25 -14.47
CA LEU A 58 -15.57 -3.64 -13.15
C LEU A 58 -17.02 -3.30 -12.79
N HIS A 59 -17.32 -3.45 -11.50
CA HIS A 59 -18.63 -3.11 -10.93
C HIS A 59 -18.73 -1.61 -10.71
N ASP A 60 -19.91 -1.03 -10.92
CA ASP A 60 -20.12 0.43 -10.90
C ASP A 60 -19.79 1.10 -9.57
N SER A 61 -19.91 0.37 -8.46
CA SER A 61 -19.50 0.89 -7.13
C SER A 61 -17.98 1.03 -6.95
N TRP A 62 -17.18 0.43 -7.83
CA TRP A 62 -15.72 0.35 -7.74
C TRP A 62 -15.00 0.89 -8.99
N SER A 63 -15.74 1.47 -9.94
CA SER A 63 -15.21 2.07 -11.17
C SER A 63 -15.96 3.37 -11.50
N THR A 64 -15.34 4.23 -12.29
CA THR A 64 -16.01 5.45 -12.79
C THR A 64 -16.38 5.29 -14.26
N GLY A 65 -17.51 5.85 -14.66
CA GLY A 65 -18.00 5.78 -16.04
C GLY A 65 -17.96 7.13 -16.75
N SER A 66 -18.00 7.10 -18.09
CA SER A 66 -18.27 8.31 -18.88
C SER A 66 -19.77 8.47 -19.08
N SER A 67 -20.30 9.68 -18.89
CA SER A 67 -21.71 10.00 -19.17
C SER A 67 -22.10 9.85 -20.64
N ILE A 68 -21.13 9.99 -21.55
CA ILE A 68 -21.34 9.87 -23.01
C ILE A 68 -21.08 8.43 -23.49
N MET A 69 -20.22 7.68 -22.79
CA MET A 69 -19.83 6.32 -23.17
C MET A 69 -20.14 5.33 -22.03
N PRO A 70 -21.37 4.78 -21.97
CA PRO A 70 -21.85 3.92 -20.88
C PRO A 70 -21.04 2.61 -20.69
N GLN A 71 -20.35 2.18 -21.74
CA GLN A 71 -19.50 1.00 -21.75
C GLN A 71 -18.08 1.26 -21.22
N LYS A 72 -17.66 2.53 -21.14
CA LYS A 72 -16.36 2.89 -20.58
C LYS A 72 -16.47 2.86 -19.07
N LYS A 73 -15.83 1.87 -18.45
CA LYS A 73 -15.66 1.69 -17.01
C LYS A 73 -14.20 1.42 -16.71
#